data_AF-A0AAW5N0H2-F1
#
_entry.id   AF-A0AAW5N0H2-F1
#
_cell.length_a   1.000
_cell.length_b   1.000
_cell.length_c   1.000
_cell.angle_alpha   90.00
_cell.angle_beta   90.00
_cell.angle_gamma   90.00
#
_symmetry.space_group_name_H-M   'P 1'
#
loop_
_entity.id
_entity.type
_entity.pdbx_description
1 polymer ?
#
loop_
_entity_poly.entity_id
_entity_poly.type
_entity_poly.pdbx_seq_one_letter_code
_entity_poly.pdbx_strand_id
1 'polypeptide(L)'
;STRVAEQIIRPTGVVDPEVELRPTTHQIDDILNEIRRTEEAGERVLVTTLTKKMSEDLTDYLLESAVKARYLHSEIDTLERIQII
;
A
#
# COMPACT_ATOMS: atom_id res chain seq x y z
N SER A 1 36.80 8.80 -14.94
CA SER A 1 35.81 7.78 -15.32
C SER A 1 35.06 7.31 -14.09
N THR A 2 33.78 7.66 -13.99
CA THR A 2 32.86 7.13 -12.99
C THR A 2 32.44 5.73 -13.46
N ARG A 3 32.82 4.68 -12.74
CA ARG A 3 32.26 3.34 -12.94
C ARG A 3 31.15 3.16 -11.93
N VAL A 4 29.95 2.87 -12.42
CA VAL A 4 28.79 2.50 -11.60
C VAL A 4 28.77 0.98 -11.52
N ALA A 5 28.65 0.45 -10.30
CA ALA A 5 28.43 -0.98 -10.06
C ALA A 5 26.96 -1.17 -9.67
N GLU A 6 26.30 -2.15 -10.26
CA GLU A 6 24.89 -2.47 -10.01
C GLU A 6 24.76 -3.84 -9.36
N GLN A 7 23.88 -3.95 -8.37
CA GLN A 7 23.53 -5.23 -7.74
C GLN A 7 22.03 -5.48 -7.94
N ILE A 8 21.70 -6.26 -8.97
CA ILE A 8 20.31 -6.56 -9.36
C ILE A 8 19.80 -7.82 -8.62
N ILE A 9 20.70 -8.76 -8.34
CA ILE A 9 20.32 -10.07 -7.79
C ILE A 9 20.15 -9.97 -6.28
N ARG A 10 18.98 -10.40 -5.79
CA ARG A 10 18.71 -10.57 -4.35
C ARG A 10 19.19 -11.95 -3.88
N PRO A 11 19.95 -12.06 -2.78
CA PRO A 11 20.40 -13.36 -2.25
C PRO A 11 19.25 -14.32 -1.90
N THR A 12 18.06 -13.79 -1.62
CA THR A 12 16.85 -14.56 -1.30
C THR A 12 16.12 -15.10 -2.53
N GLY A 13 16.48 -14.64 -3.75
CA GLY A 13 15.77 -15.00 -4.98
C GLY A 13 14.42 -14.32 -5.18
N VAL A 14 14.04 -13.36 -4.33
CA VAL A 14 12.79 -12.58 -4.50
C VAL A 14 12.85 -11.78 -5.80
N VAL A 15 11.86 -11.98 -6.65
CA VAL A 15 11.70 -11.27 -7.94
C VAL A 15 10.96 -9.95 -7.75
N ASP A 16 11.11 -9.05 -8.71
CA ASP A 16 10.29 -7.84 -8.73
C ASP A 16 8.82 -8.19 -8.98
N PRO A 17 7.87 -7.51 -8.33
CA PRO A 17 6.45 -7.77 -8.53
C PRO A 17 6.00 -7.33 -9.92
N GLU A 18 4.92 -7.94 -10.41
CA GLU A 18 4.25 -7.47 -11.63
C GLU A 18 3.57 -6.12 -11.41
N VAL A 19 3.51 -5.31 -12.46
CA VAL A 19 2.88 -3.99 -12.44
C VAL A 19 1.76 -3.95 -13.47
N GLU A 20 0.56 -3.59 -13.02
CA GLU A 20 -0.64 -3.47 -13.84
C GLU A 20 -1.14 -2.02 -13.85
N LEU A 21 -1.63 -1.55 -14.99
CA LEU A 21 -2.27 -0.24 -15.14
C LEU A 21 -3.77 -0.42 -15.32
N ARG A 22 -4.56 0.16 -14.41
CA ARG A 22 -6.03 0.13 -14.46
C ARG A 22 -6.60 1.54 -14.65
N PRO A 23 -7.77 1.71 -15.31
CA PRO A 23 -8.47 2.99 -15.40
C PRO A 23 -8.87 3.53 -14.02
N THR A 24 -9.13 4.83 -13.95
CA THR A 24 -9.62 5.48 -12.71
C THR A 24 -11.12 5.28 -12.46
N THR A 25 -11.87 4.92 -13.50
CA THR A 25 -13.30 4.61 -13.39
C THR A 25 -13.49 3.40 -12.47
N HIS A 26 -14.30 3.55 -11.41
CA HIS A 26 -14.52 2.52 -10.37
C HIS A 26 -13.27 2.10 -9.58
N GLN A 27 -12.21 2.93 -9.54
CA GLN A 27 -10.96 2.55 -8.86
C GLN A 27 -11.13 2.14 -7.39
N ILE A 28 -12.10 2.73 -6.68
CA ILE A 28 -12.32 2.46 -5.26
C ILE A 28 -12.92 1.07 -5.06
N ASP A 29 -13.89 0.69 -5.91
CA ASP A 29 -14.50 -0.64 -5.90
C ASP A 29 -13.47 -1.71 -6.30
N ASP A 30 -12.62 -1.41 -7.29
CA ASP A 30 -11.54 -2.29 -7.72
C ASP A 30 -10.53 -2.53 -6.58
N ILE A 31 -10.07 -1.46 -5.92
CA ILE A 31 -9.16 -1.56 -4.78
C ILE A 31 -9.79 -2.37 -3.64
N LEU A 32 -11.07 -2.16 -3.34
CA LEU A 32 -11.77 -2.90 -2.29
C LEU A 32 -11.80 -4.41 -2.58
N ASN A 33 -12.09 -4.79 -3.83
CA ASN A 33 -12.08 -6.19 -4.25
C ASN A 33 -10.66 -6.80 -4.14
N GLU A 34 -9.63 -6.06 -4.57
CA GLU A 34 -8.23 -6.49 -4.44
C GLU A 34 -7.81 -6.70 -2.99
N ILE A 35 -8.19 -5.78 -2.10
CA ILE A 35 -7.90 -5.90 -0.66
C ILE A 35 -8.55 -7.16 -0.09
N ARG A 36 -9.82 -7.43 -0.41
CA ARG A 36 -10.51 -8.64 0.08
C ARG A 36 -9.83 -9.93 -0.37
N ARG A 37 -9.44 -10.03 -1.64
CA ARG A 37 -8.70 -11.21 -2.14
C ARG A 37 -7.36 -11.37 -1.42
N THR A 38 -6.69 -10.27 -1.12
CA THR A 38 -5.41 -10.26 -0.40
C THR A 38 -5.60 -10.69 1.07
N GLU A 39 -6.67 -10.20 1.72
CA GLU A 39 -7.03 -10.61 3.10
C GLU A 39 -7.39 -12.11 3.17
N GLU A 40 -8.10 -12.65 2.17
CA GLU A 40 -8.40 -14.09 2.07
C GLU A 40 -7.13 -14.95 1.95
N ALA A 41 -6.08 -14.41 1.32
CA ALA A 41 -4.76 -15.05 1.25
C ALA A 41 -3.91 -14.87 2.52
N GLY A 42 -4.38 -14.09 3.51
CA GLY A 42 -3.63 -13.77 4.73
C GLY A 42 -2.48 -12.79 4.52
N GLU A 43 -2.50 -12.06 3.40
CA GLU A 43 -1.48 -11.08 3.01
C GLU A 43 -1.90 -9.66 3.40
N ARG A 44 -1.07 -8.65 3.09
CA ARG A 44 -1.31 -7.24 3.44
C ARG A 44 -1.18 -6.33 2.21
N VAL A 45 -1.97 -5.26 2.20
CA VAL A 45 -1.96 -4.24 1.13
C VAL A 45 -1.38 -2.92 1.65
N LEU A 46 -0.58 -2.25 0.81
CA LEU A 46 -0.13 -0.88 1.01
C LEU A 46 -0.73 0.01 -0.08
N VAL A 47 -1.42 1.07 0.32
CA VAL A 47 -2.00 2.06 -0.60
C VAL A 47 -1.33 3.41 -0.37
N THR A 48 -0.92 4.08 -1.45
CA THR A 48 -0.37 5.44 -1.41
C THR A 48 -1.34 6.41 -2.09
N THR A 49 -1.71 7.47 -1.39
CA THR A 49 -2.51 8.58 -1.94
C THR A 49 -1.65 9.85 -2.04
N LEU A 50 -2.15 10.88 -2.72
CA LEU A 50 -1.40 12.12 -2.96
C LEU A 50 -1.49 13.12 -1.80
N THR A 51 -2.55 13.07 -1.01
CA THR A 51 -2.78 14.03 0.09
C THR A 51 -3.17 13.31 1.36
N LYS A 52 -2.84 13.90 2.51
CA LYS A 52 -3.24 13.42 3.83
C LYS A 52 -4.76 13.20 3.91
N LYS A 53 -5.53 14.18 3.44
CA LYS A 53 -7.00 14.10 3.41
C LYS A 53 -7.50 12.89 2.60
N MET A 54 -6.90 12.61 1.43
CA MET A 54 -7.26 11.41 0.67
C MET A 54 -6.94 10.11 1.41
N SER A 55 -5.86 10.08 2.21
CA SER A 55 -5.55 8.91 3.04
C SER A 55 -6.59 8.72 4.16
N GLU A 56 -7.00 9.81 4.79
CA GLU A 56 -8.04 9.83 5.84
C GLU A 56 -9.38 9.37 5.26
N ASP A 57 -9.86 10.05 4.21
CA ASP A 57 -11.14 9.75 3.54
C ASP A 57 -11.19 8.29 3.03
N LEU A 58 -10.09 7.77 2.47
CA LEU A 58 -10.02 6.39 2.01
C LEU A 58 -10.02 5.40 3.17
N THR A 59 -9.33 5.70 4.27
CA THR A 59 -9.30 4.82 5.43
C THR A 59 -10.68 4.70 6.06
N ASP A 60 -11.39 5.82 6.20
CA ASP A 60 -12.76 5.85 6.72
C ASP A 60 -13.70 5.01 5.84
N TYR A 61 -13.62 5.17 4.51
CA TYR A 61 -14.40 4.35 3.57
C TYR A 61 -14.12 2.84 3.71
N LEU A 62 -12.84 2.46 3.87
CA LEU A 62 -12.45 1.05 4.05
C LEU A 62 -12.97 0.50 5.39
N LEU A 63 -12.91 1.28 6.46
CA LEU A 63 -13.45 0.91 7.77
C LEU A 63 -14.97 0.71 7.73
N GLU A 64 -15.70 1.61 7.06
CA GLU A 64 -17.15 1.47 6.82
C GLU A 64 -17.48 0.21 6.02
N SER A 65 -16.58 -0.18 5.11
CA SER A 65 -16.68 -1.40 4.29
C SER A 65 -16.19 -2.67 5.01
N ALA A 66 -15.97 -2.59 6.33
CA ALA A 66 -15.49 -3.65 7.22
C ALA A 66 -14.07 -4.18 6.93
N VAL A 67 -13.23 -3.37 6.27
CA VAL A 67 -11.81 -3.65 6.04
C VAL A 67 -10.98 -3.06 7.17
N LYS A 68 -9.99 -3.82 7.67
CA LYS A 68 -9.08 -3.32 8.73
C LYS A 68 -8.00 -2.43 8.11
N ALA A 69 -8.21 -1.12 8.14
CA ALA A 69 -7.27 -0.15 7.60
C ALA A 69 -6.73 0.84 8.64
N ARG A 70 -5.52 1.33 8.42
CA ARG A 70 -4.88 2.44 9.15
C ARG A 70 -4.14 3.31 8.14
N TYR A 71 -4.22 4.64 8.26
CA TYR A 71 -3.40 5.55 7.46
C TYR A 71 -2.12 5.95 8.20
N LEU A 72 -1.13 6.39 7.43
CA LEU A 72 0.15 6.92 7.93
C LEU A 72 0.49 8.22 7.19
N HIS A 73 0.77 9.30 7.93
CA HIS A 73 1.29 10.56 7.40
C HIS A 73 2.41 11.13 8.28
N SER A 74 3.12 12.14 7.77
CA SER A 74 4.34 12.70 8.37
C SER A 74 4.18 13.42 9.71
N GLU A 75 2.95 13.68 10.16
CA GLU A 75 2.71 14.38 11.43
C GLU A 75 2.41 13.40 12.58
N ILE A 76 2.38 12.09 12.30
CA ILE A 76 2.27 11.04 13.32
C ILE A 76 3.60 10.93 14.04
N ASP A 77 3.57 10.84 15.38
CA ASP A 77 4.78 10.72 16.17
C ASP A 77 5.55 9.43 15.82
N THR A 78 6.88 9.46 15.99
CA THR A 78 7.73 8.31 15.64
C THR A 78 7.36 7.05 16.43
N LEU A 79 6.96 7.19 17.69
CA LEU A 79 6.54 6.05 18.52
C LEU A 79 5.17 5.52 18.07
N GLU A 80 4.23 6.41 17.76
CA GLU A 80 2.90 6.04 17.25
C GLU A 80 3.01 5.34 15.90
N ARG A 81 3.92 5.77 15.02
CA ARG A 81 4.18 5.13 13.72
C ARG A 81 4.58 3.67 13.85
N ILE A 82 5.38 3.30 14.85
CA ILE A 82 5.79 1.91 15.08
C ILE A 82 4.60 1.05 15.52
N GLN A 83 3.64 1.62 16.25
CA GLN A 83 2.44 0.89 16.69
C GLN A 83 1.45 0.61 15.57
N ILE A 84 1.51 1.39 14.47
CA ILE A 84 0.62 1.23 13.31
C ILE A 84 1.09 0.10 12.38
N ILE A 85 2.40 -0.21 12.34
CA ILE A 85 3.03 -1.20 11.45
C ILE A 85 3.02 -2.59 12.09
#